data_AF-G3A0F1-F1
#
_entry.id   AF-G3A0F1-F1
#
_cell.length_a   1.000
_cell.length_b   1.000
_cell.length_c   1.000
_cell.angle_alpha   90.00
_cell.angle_beta   90.00
_cell.angle_gamma   90.00
#
_symmetry.space_group_name_H-M   'P 1'
#
loop_
_entity.id
_entity.type
_entity.pdbx_description
1 polymer ?
#
loop_
_entity_poly.entity_id
_entity_poly.type
_entity_poly.pdbx_seq_one_letter_code
_entity_poly.pdbx_strand_id
1 'polypeptide(L)'
;MGSLVNPLVVALFVLLLTLLVPVWAIWKSGEAFWSGALGESVVSSAWVEHSRWARSDFMSALVMREEAYSELDGDRLGLADEFLRDGLHALGGLAGEW
;
A
#
# COMPACT_ATOMS: atom_id res chain seq x y z
N MET A 1 -9.43 19.83 57.00
CA MET A 1 -8.98 18.69 56.16
C MET A 1 -8.98 19.16 54.71
N GLY A 2 -7.87 19.75 54.25
CA GLY A 2 -7.71 20.16 52.86
C GLY A 2 -6.45 19.49 52.34
N SER A 3 -6.61 18.47 51.49
CA SER A 3 -5.49 17.81 50.83
C SER A 3 -4.81 18.83 49.91
N LEU A 4 -3.65 19.35 50.31
CA LEU A 4 -2.81 20.25 49.52
C LEU A 4 -2.08 19.42 48.45
N VAL A 5 -2.82 18.87 47.49
CA VAL A 5 -2.20 18.27 46.32
C VAL A 5 -1.59 19.39 45.51
N ASN A 6 -0.27 19.39 45.40
CA ASN A 6 0.49 20.42 44.68
C ASN A 6 -0.01 20.47 43.22
N PRO A 7 -0.46 21.64 42.70
CA PRO A 7 -1.00 21.76 41.35
C PRO A 7 -0.01 21.29 40.28
N LEU A 8 1.30 21.38 40.54
CA LEU A 8 2.33 20.85 39.65
C LEU A 8 2.30 19.32 39.55
N VAL A 9 2.00 18.61 40.65
CA VAL A 9 1.84 17.15 40.65
C VAL A 9 0.60 16.75 39.88
N VAL A 10 -0.49 17.51 40.00
CA VAL A 10 -1.71 17.28 39.22
C VAL A 10 -1.46 17.50 37.73
N ALA A 11 -0.77 18.60 37.36
CA ALA A 11 -0.45 18.89 35.97
C ALA A 11 0.44 17.80 35.33
N LEU A 12 1.47 17.33 36.06
CA LEU A 12 2.33 16.23 35.60
C LEU A 12 1.56 14.93 35.46
N PHE A 13 0.65 14.63 36.37
CA PHE A 13 -0.17 13.42 36.31
C PHE A 13 -1.14 13.45 35.12
N VAL A 14 -1.77 14.60 34.85
CA VAL A 14 -2.62 14.79 33.67
C VAL A 14 -1.80 14.65 32.39
N LEU A 15 -0.62 15.27 32.32
CA LEU A 15 0.29 15.14 31.17
C LEU A 15 0.67 13.67 30.93
N LEU A 16 1.04 12.95 31.98
CA LEU A 16 1.40 11.54 31.90
C LEU A 16 0.23 10.69 31.38
N LEU A 17 -0.99 10.93 31.88
CA LEU A 17 -2.19 10.23 31.41
C LEU A 17 -2.50 10.55 29.94
N THR A 18 -2.36 11.81 29.51
CA THR A 18 -2.57 12.19 28.11
C THR A 18 -1.59 11.52 27.15
N LEU A 19 -0.39 11.14 27.61
CA LEU A 19 0.61 10.43 26.81
C LEU A 19 0.42 8.91 26.87
N LEU A 20 -0.02 8.37 28.00
CA LEU A 20 -0.24 6.93 28.18
C LEU A 20 -1.48 6.40 27.45
N VAL A 21 -2.56 7.18 27.39
CA VAL A 21 -3.81 6.76 26.73
C VAL A 21 -3.61 6.47 25.22
N PRO A 22 -2.93 7.33 24.43
CA PRO A 22 -2.61 7.04 23.03
C PRO A 22 -1.74 5.79 22.88
N VAL A 23 -0.69 5.66 23.69
CA VAL A 23 0.24 4.52 23.63
C VAL A 23 -0.49 3.21 23.93
N TRP A 24 -1.38 3.21 24.94
CA TRP A 24 -2.18 2.05 25.29
C TRP A 24 -3.20 1.68 24.20
N ALA A 25 -3.83 2.69 23.58
CA ALA A 25 -4.75 2.47 22.47
C ALA A 25 -4.04 1.88 21.23
N ILE A 26 -2.85 2.38 20.89
CA ILE A 26 -2.01 1.85 19.80
C ILE A 26 -1.59 0.42 20.09
N TRP A 27 -1.21 0.11 21.34
CA TRP A 27 -0.77 -1.24 21.71
C TRP A 27 -1.91 -2.26 21.69
N LYS A 28 -3.10 -1.88 22.13
CA LYS A 28 -4.26 -2.79 22.20
C LYS A 28 -4.93 -3.02 20.85
N SER A 29 -4.89 -2.06 19.95
CA SER A 29 -5.60 -2.13 18.67
C SER A 29 -4.87 -1.37 17.57
N GLY A 30 -3.60 -1.72 17.33
CA GLY A 30 -2.77 -1.07 16.32
C GLY A 30 -3.46 -1.03 14.96
N GLU A 31 -4.02 -2.15 14.51
CA GLU A 31 -4.71 -2.24 13.22
C GLU A 31 -5.94 -1.30 13.13
N ALA A 32 -6.72 -1.14 14.21
CA ALA A 32 -7.92 -0.30 14.23
C ALA A 32 -7.60 1.20 14.35
N PHE A 33 -6.50 1.54 15.03
CA PHE A 33 -6.05 2.93 15.13
C PHE A 33 -5.47 3.41 13.79
N TRP A 34 -4.64 2.59 13.16
CA TRP A 34 -4.07 2.91 11.84
C TRP A 34 -5.12 2.89 10.73
N SER A 35 -6.11 1.99 10.76
CA SER A 35 -7.19 1.98 9.76
C SER A 35 -8.11 3.19 9.83
N GLY A 36 -8.35 3.73 11.04
CA GLY A 36 -9.10 4.97 11.23
C GLY A 36 -8.28 6.25 10.95
N ALA A 37 -6.98 6.26 11.25
CA ALA A 37 -6.11 7.43 11.08
C ALA A 37 -5.60 7.62 9.63
N LEU A 38 -5.41 6.54 8.88
CA LEU A 38 -4.92 6.58 7.49
C LEU A 38 -6.04 6.78 6.46
N GLY A 39 -7.29 6.92 6.91
CA GLY A 39 -8.44 6.88 6.02
C GLY A 39 -8.65 5.46 5.50
N GLU A 40 -9.90 5.06 5.51
CA GLU A 40 -10.40 3.79 4.99
C GLU A 40 -9.86 3.53 3.57
N SER A 41 -8.87 2.65 3.43
CA SER A 41 -8.52 1.77 2.28
C SER A 41 -8.68 2.20 0.80
N VAL A 42 -8.94 3.47 0.46
CA VAL A 42 -9.11 3.91 -0.94
C VAL A 42 -7.84 3.66 -1.76
N VAL A 43 -6.67 3.81 -1.14
CA VAL A 43 -5.38 3.48 -1.77
C VAL A 43 -5.25 1.97 -2.02
N SER A 44 -5.78 1.14 -1.12
CA SER A 44 -5.75 -0.32 -1.28
C SER A 44 -6.66 -0.79 -2.40
N SER A 45 -7.86 -0.20 -2.57
CA SER A 45 -8.78 -0.62 -3.64
C SER A 45 -8.31 -0.19 -5.02
N ALA A 46 -7.88 1.06 -5.17
CA ALA A 46 -7.34 1.58 -6.44
C ALA A 46 -6.06 0.85 -6.85
N TRP A 47 -5.20 0.50 -5.88
CA TRP A 47 -4.00 -0.29 -6.13
C TRP A 47 -4.29 -1.71 -6.59
N VAL A 48 -5.24 -2.39 -5.93
CA VAL A 48 -5.66 -3.74 -6.31
C VAL A 48 -6.26 -3.74 -7.72
N GLU A 49 -7.06 -2.74 -8.03
CA GLU A 49 -7.63 -2.56 -9.37
C GLU A 49 -6.54 -2.29 -10.40
N HIS A 50 -5.62 -1.37 -10.14
CA HIS A 50 -4.49 -1.07 -11.03
C HIS A 50 -3.62 -2.32 -11.27
N SER A 51 -3.30 -3.07 -10.21
CA SER A 51 -2.53 -4.31 -10.30
C SER A 51 -3.25 -5.39 -11.12
N ARG A 52 -4.58 -5.46 -11.01
CA ARG A 52 -5.40 -6.38 -11.81
C ARG A 52 -5.37 -5.99 -13.29
N TRP A 53 -5.49 -4.71 -13.61
CA TRP A 53 -5.39 -4.20 -14.97
C TRP A 53 -4.00 -4.46 -15.57
N ALA A 54 -2.94 -4.06 -14.88
CA ALA A 54 -1.56 -4.29 -15.34
C ALA A 54 -1.24 -5.77 -15.58
N ARG A 55 -1.76 -6.66 -14.72
CA ARG A 55 -1.64 -8.11 -14.92
C ARG A 55 -2.41 -8.60 -16.14
N SER A 56 -3.61 -8.07 -16.38
CA SER A 56 -4.41 -8.41 -17.55
C SER A 56 -3.67 -8.04 -18.83
N ASP A 57 -3.15 -6.81 -18.90
CA ASP A 57 -2.41 -6.31 -20.06
C ASP A 57 -1.14 -7.12 -20.31
N PHE A 58 -0.42 -7.49 -19.24
CA PHE A 58 0.75 -8.37 -19.34
C PHE A 58 0.41 -9.75 -19.92
N MET A 59 -0.71 -10.36 -19.49
CA MET A 59 -1.17 -11.64 -20.04
C MET A 59 -1.57 -11.52 -21.51
N SER A 60 -2.20 -10.40 -21.91
CA SER A 60 -2.52 -10.14 -23.31
C SER A 60 -1.27 -10.00 -24.18
N ALA A 61 -0.21 -9.35 -23.68
CA ALA A 61 1.06 -9.24 -24.38
C ALA A 61 1.76 -10.61 -24.54
N LEU A 62 1.63 -11.52 -23.55
CA LEU A 62 2.14 -12.89 -23.68
C LEU A 62 1.45 -13.66 -24.81
N VAL A 63 0.13 -13.53 -24.92
CA VAL A 63 -0.65 -14.16 -26.01
C VAL A 63 -0.23 -13.58 -27.36
N MET A 64 -0.11 -12.26 -27.45
CA MET A 64 0.36 -11.59 -28.67
C MET A 64 1.75 -12.08 -29.11
N ARG A 65 2.65 -12.33 -28.16
CA ARG A 65 3.98 -12.89 -28.42
C ARG A 65 3.91 -14.32 -28.96
N GLU A 66 3.05 -15.15 -28.40
CA GLU A 66 2.82 -16.53 -28.86
C GLU A 66 2.24 -16.55 -30.28
N GLU A 67 1.25 -15.69 -30.56
CA GLU A 67 0.68 -15.53 -31.90
C GLU A 67 1.74 -15.08 -32.91
N ALA A 68 2.51 -14.03 -32.58
CA ALA A 68 3.58 -13.52 -33.44
C ALA A 68 4.65 -14.59 -33.73
N TYR A 69 5.01 -15.40 -32.72
CA TYR A 69 5.94 -16.51 -32.90
C TYR A 69 5.38 -17.58 -33.84
N SER A 70 4.08 -17.88 -33.74
CA SER A 70 3.40 -18.86 -34.60
C SER A 70 3.27 -18.38 -36.05
N GLU A 71 3.12 -17.07 -36.25
CA GLU A 71 2.98 -16.42 -37.56
C GLU A 71 4.33 -16.08 -38.20
N LEU A 72 5.45 -16.25 -37.47
CA LEU A 72 6.79 -15.79 -37.83
C LEU A 72 6.83 -14.27 -38.12
N ASP A 73 5.98 -13.51 -37.43
CA ASP A 73 5.90 -12.06 -37.55
C ASP A 73 6.87 -11.40 -36.56
N GLY A 74 8.06 -11.06 -37.06
CA GLY A 74 9.13 -10.46 -36.25
C GLY A 74 8.81 -9.07 -35.73
N ASP A 75 8.01 -8.28 -36.47
CA ASP A 75 7.64 -6.92 -36.06
C ASP A 75 6.64 -6.99 -34.90
N ARG A 76 5.65 -7.88 -35.02
CA ARG A 76 4.68 -8.13 -33.96
C ARG A 76 5.32 -8.76 -32.72
N LEU A 77 6.35 -9.59 -32.90
CA LEU A 77 7.12 -10.16 -31.80
C LEU A 77 7.89 -9.08 -31.03
N GLY A 78 8.52 -8.14 -31.74
CA GLY A 78 9.21 -7.00 -31.13
C GLY A 78 8.26 -6.10 -30.34
N LEU A 79 7.08 -5.83 -30.90
CA LEU A 79 6.03 -5.05 -30.22
C LEU A 79 5.50 -5.77 -28.97
N ALA A 80 5.30 -7.08 -29.03
CA ALA A 80 4.89 -7.87 -27.86
C ALA A 80 5.95 -7.86 -26.75
N ASP A 81 7.23 -7.97 -27.11
CA ASP A 81 8.34 -7.90 -26.15
C ASP A 81 8.44 -6.51 -25.49
N GLU A 82 8.14 -5.42 -26.21
CA GLU A 82 8.06 -4.06 -25.65
C GLU A 82 6.94 -3.95 -24.60
N PHE A 83 5.72 -4.41 -24.94
CA PHE A 83 4.61 -4.42 -23.98
C PHE A 83 4.87 -5.29 -22.74
N LEU A 84 5.57 -6.42 -22.90
CA LEU A 84 5.95 -7.27 -21.77
C LEU A 84 6.97 -6.57 -20.86
N ARG A 85 7.93 -5.84 -21.44
CA ARG A 85 8.89 -5.06 -20.65
C ARG A 85 8.19 -3.96 -19.87
N ASP A 86 7.29 -3.22 -20.50
CA ASP A 86 6.50 -2.17 -19.83
C ASP A 86 5.58 -2.75 -18.76
N GLY A 87 4.94 -3.89 -19.02
CA GLY A 87 4.13 -4.59 -18.03
C GLY A 87 4.94 -5.10 -16.83
N LEU A 88 6.18 -5.59 -17.06
CA LEU A 88 7.10 -5.94 -15.97
C LEU A 88 7.56 -4.70 -15.18
N HIS A 89 7.77 -3.56 -15.83
CA HIS A 89 8.06 -2.31 -15.13
C HIS A 89 6.84 -1.81 -14.33
N ALA A 90 5.63 -1.94 -14.85
CA ALA A 90 4.42 -1.60 -14.11
C ALA A 90 4.22 -2.53 -12.90
N LEU A 91 4.36 -3.85 -13.08
CA LEU A 91 4.16 -4.85 -12.03
C LEU A 91 5.32 -4.94 -11.03
N GLY A 92 6.55 -4.71 -11.50
CA GLY A 92 7.80 -4.89 -10.75
C GLY A 92 8.50 -3.59 -10.33
N GLY A 93 8.28 -2.47 -11.04
CA GLY A 93 8.71 -1.13 -10.62
C GLY A 93 7.97 -0.62 -9.38
N LEU A 94 6.76 -1.14 -9.15
CA LEU A 94 5.99 -0.99 -7.93
C LEU A 94 6.44 -1.93 -6.78
N ALA A 95 7.23 -2.97 -7.10
CA ALA A 95 7.86 -3.87 -6.13
C ALA A 95 9.32 -3.48 -5.82
N GLY A 96 9.86 -2.46 -6.50
CA GLY A 96 11.21 -1.90 -6.30
C GLY A 96 11.26 -0.62 -5.44
N GLU A 97 10.11 -0.06 -5.06
CA GLU A 97 9.97 0.95 -4.01
C GLU A 97 9.36 0.35 -2.72
N TRP A 98 9.97 -0.72 -2.22
CA TRP A 98 9.79 -1.19 -0.84
C TRP A 98 11.03 -0.89 -0.01
#